data_AF-A0A3D4V0I6-F1
#
_entry.id   AF-A0A3D4V0I6-F1
#
_cell.length_a   1.000
_cell.length_b   1.000
_cell.length_c   1.000
_cell.angle_alpha   90.00
_cell.angle_beta   90.00
_cell.angle_gamma   90.00
#
_symmetry.space_group_name_H-M   'P 1'
#
loop_
_entity.id
_entity.type
_entity.pdbx_description
1 polymer ?
#
loop_
_entity_poly.entity_id
_entity_poly.type
_entity_poly.pdbx_seq_one_letter_code
_entity_poly.pdbx_strand_id
1 'polypeptide(L)'
;MFTPASPFGQVLTVVSNLGELILFYIEASITELNIARARNIESIYGLSRLTGHNPCRGISARGMIGMRLNSDAATLVEGDFVDIVNESRFQLENNGQKYVLSFDSSSVRIQKSSREWVNCEIIQGEFEEQDFTGTGRPLQSFAVQTKQSTDEYHVRVKVDGEVWDQVDSLYDMNYMDKKVMVKTGINGGLDLFFGNNSFGFPPPLGARINVRYLKCNGAGGNIGGKGLNFKFIDPGTDSTGGDVDLNEVLAINIMRSPSFGSNTEDPDFTRLIAPYSSRSF
;
A
#
# COMPACT_ATOMS: atom_id res chain seq x y z
N MET A 1 59.34 15.74 -22.11
CA MET A 1 58.22 16.24 -21.29
C MET A 1 57.01 16.33 -22.22
N PHE A 2 56.07 15.38 -22.13
CA PHE A 2 54.91 15.38 -23.02
C PHE A 2 54.01 16.55 -22.66
N THR A 3 53.81 17.48 -23.58
CA THR A 3 52.94 18.64 -23.38
C THR A 3 51.47 18.24 -23.66
N PRO A 4 50.49 18.91 -23.03
CA PRO A 4 49.05 18.63 -23.24
C PRO A 4 48.58 18.80 -24.69
N ALA A 5 49.33 19.53 -25.52
CA ALA A 5 49.05 19.76 -26.94
C ALA A 5 49.58 18.65 -27.87
N SER A 6 50.40 17.72 -27.37
CA SER A 6 50.89 16.61 -28.19
C SER A 6 49.81 15.54 -28.38
N PRO A 7 49.72 14.88 -29.55
CA PRO A 7 48.75 13.80 -29.76
C PRO A 7 48.82 12.69 -28.70
N PHE A 8 50.03 12.36 -28.24
CA PHE A 8 50.22 11.39 -27.16
C PHE A 8 49.77 11.93 -25.79
N GLY A 9 49.97 13.23 -25.51
CA GLY A 9 49.43 13.89 -24.33
C GLY A 9 47.90 13.89 -24.30
N GLN A 10 47.25 14.14 -25.44
CA GLN A 10 45.79 14.06 -25.57
C GLN A 10 45.26 12.64 -25.34
N VAL A 11 45.92 11.61 -25.89
CA VAL A 11 45.55 10.20 -25.64
C VAL A 11 45.74 9.83 -24.17
N LEU A 12 46.83 10.26 -23.54
CA LEU A 12 47.07 10.02 -22.11
C LEU A 12 46.01 10.69 -21.23
N THR A 13 45.57 11.90 -21.58
CA THR A 13 44.45 12.57 -20.89
C THR A 13 43.15 11.78 -21.02
N VAL A 14 42.83 11.26 -22.21
CA VAL A 14 41.63 10.43 -22.39
C VAL A 14 41.71 9.14 -21.57
N VAL A 15 42.86 8.47 -21.53
CA VAL A 15 43.06 7.27 -20.71
C VAL A 15 42.96 7.59 -19.21
N SER A 16 43.51 8.73 -18.77
CA SER A 16 43.39 9.20 -17.38
C SER A 16 41.93 9.45 -17.01
N ASN A 17 41.19 10.17 -17.86
CA ASN A 17 39.77 10.46 -17.64
C ASN A 17 38.93 9.17 -17.63
N LEU A 18 39.25 8.20 -18.48
CA LEU A 18 38.59 6.89 -18.47
C LEU A 18 38.91 6.11 -17.18
N GLY A 19 40.17 6.16 -16.72
CA GLY A 19 40.58 5.55 -15.45
C GLY A 19 39.86 6.15 -14.24
N GLU A 20 39.76 7.49 -14.18
CA GLU A 20 38.99 8.20 -13.15
C GLU A 20 37.51 7.80 -13.18
N LEU A 21 36.91 7.69 -14.37
CA LEU A 21 35.52 7.25 -14.51
C LEU A 21 35.31 5.81 -14.02
N ILE A 22 36.22 4.89 -14.34
CA ILE A 22 36.15 3.50 -13.85
C ILE A 22 36.25 3.46 -12.32
N LEU A 23 37.21 4.18 -11.74
CA LEU A 23 37.39 4.23 -10.28
C LEU A 23 36.18 4.85 -9.58
N PHE A 24 35.59 5.89 -10.18
CA PHE A 24 34.34 6.48 -9.67
C PHE A 24 33.20 5.47 -9.61
N TYR A 25 32.99 4.66 -10.65
CA TYR A 25 31.95 3.62 -10.64
C TYR A 25 32.24 2.50 -9.64
N ILE A 26 33.50 2.11 -9.47
CA ILE A 26 33.90 1.12 -8.47
C ILE A 26 33.65 1.67 -7.06
N GLU A 27 34.07 2.91 -6.78
CA GLU A 27 33.83 3.57 -5.50
C GLU A 27 32.34 3.67 -5.20
N ALA A 28 31.54 4.13 -6.16
CA ALA A 28 30.08 4.19 -6.04
C ALA A 28 29.49 2.81 -5.68
N SER A 29 29.89 1.76 -6.39
CA SER A 29 29.42 0.39 -6.13
C SER A 29 29.80 -0.10 -4.72
N ILE A 30 31.04 0.17 -4.28
CA ILE A 30 31.51 -0.20 -2.94
C ILE A 30 30.76 0.58 -1.85
N THR A 31 30.46 1.87 -2.08
CA THR A 31 29.68 2.66 -1.13
C THR A 31 28.25 2.16 -0.98
N GLU A 32 27.63 1.70 -2.06
CA GLU A 32 26.26 1.16 -2.06
C GLU A 32 26.16 -0.23 -1.42
N LEU A 33 27.24 -1.03 -1.41
CA LEU A 33 27.28 -2.33 -0.73
C LEU A 33 27.34 -2.20 0.80
N ASN A 34 27.72 -1.03 1.32
CA ASN A 34 27.79 -0.79 2.76
C ASN A 34 26.55 -0.01 3.22
N ILE A 35 25.71 -0.65 4.04
CA ILE A 35 24.47 -0.03 4.52
C ILE A 35 24.72 1.32 5.18
N ALA A 36 25.81 1.50 5.93
CA ALA A 36 26.11 2.76 6.61
C ALA A 36 26.49 3.91 5.66
N ARG A 37 26.85 3.61 4.40
CA ARG A 37 27.29 4.61 3.40
C ARG A 37 26.41 4.66 2.16
N ALA A 38 25.50 3.69 1.98
CA ALA A 38 24.59 3.62 0.85
C ALA A 38 23.71 4.87 0.77
N ARG A 39 23.63 5.44 -0.42
CA ARG A 39 22.85 6.66 -0.71
C ARG A 39 21.56 6.34 -1.43
N ASN A 40 21.53 5.29 -2.25
CA ASN A 40 20.33 4.91 -2.97
C ASN A 40 19.35 4.21 -2.02
N ILE A 41 18.08 4.60 -2.10
CA ILE A 41 16.99 4.03 -1.29
C ILE A 41 16.86 2.53 -1.56
N GLU A 42 16.98 2.12 -2.83
CA GLU A 42 16.93 0.71 -3.25
C GLU A 42 18.03 -0.12 -2.57
N SER A 43 19.26 0.39 -2.49
CA SER A 43 20.36 -0.29 -1.80
C SER A 43 20.09 -0.40 -0.30
N ILE A 44 19.58 0.67 0.33
CA ILE A 44 19.26 0.68 1.76
C ILE A 44 18.18 -0.36 2.08
N TYR A 45 17.11 -0.39 1.28
CA TYR A 45 16.00 -1.35 1.45
C TYR A 45 16.42 -2.78 1.10
N GLY A 46 17.23 -2.98 0.06
CA GLY A 46 17.78 -4.28 -0.29
C GLY A 46 18.68 -4.85 0.83
N LEU A 47 19.59 -4.02 1.35
CA LEU A 47 20.49 -4.39 2.43
C LEU A 47 19.75 -4.58 3.76
N SER A 48 18.75 -3.74 4.09
CA SER A 48 17.96 -3.91 5.31
C SER A 48 17.15 -5.20 5.28
N ARG A 49 16.60 -5.57 4.12
CA ARG A 49 15.91 -6.85 3.94
C ARG A 49 16.86 -8.03 4.09
N LEU A 50 18.11 -7.90 3.63
CA LEU A 50 19.14 -8.93 3.82
C LEU A 50 19.49 -9.14 5.30
N THR A 51 19.50 -8.07 6.11
CA THR A 51 19.70 -8.20 7.57
C THR A 51 18.47 -8.71 8.31
N GLY A 52 17.31 -8.78 7.64
CA GLY A 52 16.05 -9.29 8.19
C GLY A 52 15.07 -8.21 8.64
N HIS A 53 15.40 -6.93 8.44
CA HIS A 53 14.48 -5.82 8.66
C HIS A 53 13.63 -5.58 7.42
N ASN A 54 12.30 -5.61 7.55
CA ASN A 54 11.41 -5.18 6.49
C ASN A 54 11.00 -3.72 6.74
N PRO A 55 11.38 -2.76 5.89
CA PRO A 55 10.98 -1.37 6.07
C PRO A 55 9.46 -1.23 6.13
N CYS A 56 8.97 -0.50 7.13
CA CYS A 56 7.54 -0.28 7.32
C CYS A 56 6.98 0.61 6.20
N ARG A 57 5.90 0.18 5.56
CA ARG A 57 5.20 0.98 4.53
C ARG A 57 4.38 2.08 5.21
N GLY A 58 3.72 2.90 4.38
CA GLY A 58 2.78 3.89 4.90
C GLY A 58 1.67 3.21 5.71
N ILE A 59 1.14 3.93 6.70
CA ILE A 59 -0.07 3.54 7.43
C ILE A 59 -1.14 4.55 7.08
N SER A 60 -2.29 4.08 6.65
CA SER A 60 -3.48 4.89 6.35
C SER A 60 -4.06 5.51 7.62
N ALA A 61 -4.50 6.76 7.51
CA ALA A 61 -5.24 7.40 8.60
C ALA A 61 -6.62 6.76 8.74
N ARG A 62 -7.05 6.53 9.99
CA ARG A 62 -8.32 5.89 10.31
C ARG A 62 -9.18 6.75 11.22
N GLY A 63 -10.48 6.74 10.96
CA GLY A 63 -11.48 7.50 11.69
C GLY A 63 -12.75 6.69 11.87
N MET A 64 -13.74 7.28 12.53
CA MET A 64 -15.08 6.70 12.64
C MET A 64 -16.10 7.80 12.42
N ILE A 65 -17.08 7.53 11.56
CA ILE A 65 -18.19 8.43 11.31
C ILE A 65 -19.50 7.71 11.60
N GLY A 66 -20.48 8.46 12.09
CA GLY A 66 -21.87 8.03 12.12
C GLY A 66 -22.56 8.56 10.87
N MET A 67 -23.30 7.71 10.18
CA MET A 67 -24.14 8.09 9.04
C MET A 67 -25.61 7.84 9.40
N ARG A 68 -26.48 8.76 8.96
CA ARG A 68 -27.93 8.58 9.00
C ARG A 68 -28.56 9.31 7.82
N LEU A 69 -29.80 8.99 7.49
CA LEU A 69 -30.55 9.78 6.51
C LEU A 69 -30.92 11.15 7.08
N ASN A 70 -30.78 12.17 6.26
CA ASN A 70 -31.24 13.51 6.59
C ASN A 70 -32.78 13.53 6.59
N SER A 71 -33.40 14.08 7.64
CA SER A 71 -34.86 14.13 7.78
C SER A 71 -35.54 14.90 6.66
N ASP A 72 -34.82 15.86 6.08
CA ASP A 72 -35.35 16.80 5.09
C ASP A 72 -35.17 16.29 3.65
N ALA A 73 -34.24 15.35 3.45
CA ALA A 73 -33.96 14.70 2.16
C ALA A 73 -34.75 13.38 1.97
N ALA A 74 -35.63 13.05 2.92
CA ALA A 74 -36.45 11.85 2.94
C ALA A 74 -37.30 11.65 1.66
N THR A 75 -37.66 12.72 0.96
CA THR A 75 -38.44 12.68 -0.29
C THR A 75 -37.59 12.39 -1.54
N LEU A 76 -36.25 12.51 -1.44
CA LEU A 76 -35.32 12.27 -2.55
C LEU A 76 -34.93 10.79 -2.70
N VAL A 77 -35.33 9.94 -1.75
CA VAL A 77 -35.09 8.50 -1.78
C VAL A 77 -36.39 7.78 -2.12
N GLU A 78 -36.37 6.97 -3.19
CA GLU A 78 -37.50 6.12 -3.55
C GLU A 78 -37.52 4.83 -2.70
N GLY A 79 -38.53 4.76 -1.83
CA GLY A 79 -38.81 3.65 -0.92
C GLY A 79 -38.23 3.80 0.49
N ASP A 80 -37.93 2.66 1.13
CA ASP A 80 -37.79 2.58 2.59
C ASP A 80 -36.36 2.61 3.12
N PHE A 81 -35.36 2.36 2.27
CA PHE A 81 -33.94 2.31 2.68
C PHE A 81 -33.00 2.79 1.57
N VAL A 82 -31.81 3.24 2.00
CA VAL A 82 -30.64 3.46 1.15
C VAL A 82 -29.59 2.42 1.52
N ASP A 83 -29.05 1.71 0.52
CA ASP A 83 -27.97 0.75 0.63
C ASP A 83 -26.65 1.43 0.21
N ILE A 84 -25.64 1.33 1.06
CA ILE A 84 -24.30 1.85 0.79
C ILE A 84 -23.36 0.66 0.73
N VAL A 85 -22.70 0.49 -0.42
CA VAL A 85 -21.76 -0.61 -0.63
C VAL A 85 -20.49 -0.37 0.19
N ASN A 86 -19.89 -1.45 0.70
CA ASN A 86 -18.60 -1.37 1.35
C ASN A 86 -17.54 -0.78 0.41
N GLU A 87 -16.58 -0.06 0.99
CA GLU A 87 -15.46 0.54 0.27
C GLU A 87 -15.87 1.68 -0.70
N SER A 88 -17.10 2.18 -0.55
CA SER A 88 -17.57 3.40 -1.23
C SER A 88 -16.64 4.57 -0.94
N ARG A 89 -16.27 5.30 -2.00
CA ARG A 89 -15.26 6.36 -1.95
C ARG A 89 -15.89 7.71 -1.66
N PHE A 90 -15.19 8.49 -0.86
CA PHE A 90 -15.48 9.89 -0.63
C PHE A 90 -14.19 10.70 -0.51
N GLN A 91 -14.30 12.01 -0.62
CA GLN A 91 -13.20 12.95 -0.46
C GLN A 91 -13.51 13.88 0.71
N LEU A 92 -12.49 14.18 1.51
CA LEU A 92 -12.56 15.28 2.46
C LEU A 92 -12.05 16.55 1.78
N GLU A 93 -12.90 17.57 1.63
CA GLU A 93 -12.52 18.80 0.93
C GLU A 93 -11.41 19.56 1.65
N ASN A 94 -11.36 19.46 2.98
CA ASN A 94 -10.40 20.17 3.82
C ASN A 94 -8.93 19.79 3.53
N ASN A 95 -8.65 18.54 3.13
CA ASN A 95 -7.29 18.10 2.77
C ASN A 95 -7.18 17.59 1.32
N GLY A 96 -8.28 17.54 0.59
CA GLY A 96 -8.35 17.02 -0.78
C GLY A 96 -8.04 15.53 -0.90
N GLN A 97 -7.94 14.79 0.21
CA GLN A 97 -7.60 13.37 0.19
C GLN A 97 -8.85 12.50 0.06
N LYS A 98 -8.68 11.35 -0.59
CA LYS A 98 -9.72 10.35 -0.74
C LYS A 98 -9.67 9.32 0.39
N TYR A 99 -10.84 8.86 0.75
CA TYR A 99 -11.12 7.91 1.81
C TYR A 99 -12.15 6.91 1.32
N VAL A 100 -12.16 5.75 1.97
CA VAL A 100 -13.13 4.68 1.73
C VAL A 100 -13.86 4.38 3.03
N LEU A 101 -15.15 4.05 2.90
CA LEU A 101 -15.94 3.49 4.00
C LEU A 101 -15.57 2.02 4.19
N SER A 102 -15.41 1.58 5.44
CA SER A 102 -15.15 0.19 5.77
C SER A 102 -16.24 -0.34 6.69
N PHE A 103 -16.90 -1.39 6.23
CA PHE A 103 -17.91 -2.15 6.96
C PHE A 103 -17.49 -3.61 7.12
N ASP A 104 -18.04 -4.29 8.13
CA ASP A 104 -17.89 -5.73 8.31
C ASP A 104 -18.75 -6.53 7.30
N SER A 105 -19.81 -5.91 6.77
CA SER A 105 -20.71 -6.46 5.76
C SER A 105 -20.37 -5.97 4.35
N SER A 106 -20.93 -6.62 3.32
CA SER A 106 -20.78 -6.19 1.93
C SER A 106 -21.46 -4.85 1.63
N SER A 107 -22.53 -4.54 2.36
CA SER A 107 -23.24 -3.27 2.29
C SER A 107 -23.95 -2.99 3.61
N VAL A 108 -24.30 -1.72 3.82
CA VAL A 108 -25.03 -1.24 4.99
C VAL A 108 -26.30 -0.56 4.52
N ARG A 109 -27.43 -1.00 5.08
CA ARG A 109 -28.75 -0.43 4.80
C ARG A 109 -29.16 0.56 5.89
N ILE A 110 -29.42 1.78 5.49
CA ILE A 110 -29.95 2.84 6.36
C ILE A 110 -31.44 2.97 6.07
N GLN A 111 -32.27 2.58 7.03
CA GLN A 111 -33.73 2.68 6.92
C GLN A 111 -34.19 4.11 7.17
N LYS A 112 -35.16 4.57 6.39
CA LYS A 112 -35.80 5.89 6.52
C LYS A 112 -36.55 6.07 7.84
N SER A 113 -37.08 4.99 8.39
CA SER A 113 -37.79 4.97 9.68
C SER A 113 -36.84 5.12 10.88
N SER A 114 -35.58 4.71 10.74
CA SER A 114 -34.60 4.77 11.81
C SER A 114 -33.92 6.14 11.85
N ARG A 115 -33.78 6.68 13.08
CA ARG A 115 -33.02 7.91 13.36
C ARG A 115 -31.68 7.63 14.01
N GLU A 116 -31.30 6.36 14.09
CA GLU A 116 -30.06 5.93 14.71
C GLU A 116 -28.87 6.23 13.80
N TRP A 117 -27.73 6.52 14.43
CA TRP A 117 -26.47 6.70 13.73
C TRP A 117 -25.85 5.34 13.48
N VAL A 118 -25.60 5.02 12.21
CA VAL A 118 -24.84 3.84 11.83
C VAL A 118 -23.36 4.21 11.82
N ASN A 119 -22.60 3.64 12.75
CA ASN A 119 -21.17 3.89 12.85
C ASN A 119 -20.41 3.05 11.82
N CYS A 120 -19.49 3.68 11.11
CA CYS A 120 -18.57 3.00 10.20
C CYS A 120 -17.16 3.53 10.33
N GLU A 121 -16.20 2.67 10.03
CA GLU A 121 -14.81 3.06 9.96
C GLU A 121 -14.53 3.75 8.63
N ILE A 122 -13.70 4.79 8.67
CA ILE A 122 -13.19 5.43 7.46
C ILE A 122 -11.69 5.21 7.39
N ILE A 123 -11.22 4.84 6.22
CA ILE A 123 -9.82 4.53 5.97
C ILE A 123 -9.32 5.42 4.84
N GLN A 124 -8.20 6.08 5.05
CA GLN A 124 -7.62 6.94 4.02
C GLN A 124 -6.97 6.11 2.92
N GLY A 125 -7.40 6.35 1.69
CA GLY A 125 -6.79 5.74 0.52
C GLY A 125 -7.77 5.31 -0.56
N GLU A 126 -7.24 4.58 -1.53
CA GLU A 126 -8.00 3.91 -2.59
C GLU A 126 -7.48 2.49 -2.77
N PHE A 127 -8.39 1.52 -2.83
CA PHE A 127 -8.03 0.15 -3.15
C PHE A 127 -7.69 0.01 -4.63
N GLU A 128 -6.65 -0.76 -4.92
CA GLU A 128 -6.25 -1.15 -6.27
C GLU A 128 -5.96 -2.65 -6.30
N GLU A 129 -6.20 -3.25 -7.46
CA GLU A 129 -5.97 -4.67 -7.68
C GLU A 129 -5.01 -4.85 -8.86
N GLN A 130 -4.09 -5.81 -8.74
CA GLN A 130 -3.24 -6.28 -9.83
C GLN A 130 -3.33 -7.80 -9.93
N ASP A 131 -3.45 -8.29 -11.15
CA ASP A 131 -3.54 -9.72 -11.43
C ASP A 131 -2.23 -10.25 -12.02
N PHE A 132 -1.80 -11.41 -11.52
CA PHE A 132 -0.67 -12.18 -12.03
C PHE A 132 -1.12 -13.59 -12.37
N THR A 133 -0.30 -14.29 -13.17
CA THR A 133 -0.54 -15.68 -13.55
C THR A 133 0.51 -16.59 -12.94
N GLY A 134 0.04 -17.62 -12.22
CA GLY A 134 0.89 -18.65 -11.64
C GLY A 134 1.64 -19.42 -12.73
N THR A 135 2.93 -19.64 -12.50
CA THR A 135 3.83 -20.40 -13.38
C THR A 135 3.94 -21.88 -12.99
N GLY A 136 3.39 -22.29 -11.83
CA GLY A 136 3.46 -23.66 -11.31
C GLY A 136 4.83 -24.10 -10.78
N ARG A 137 5.84 -23.22 -10.79
CA ARG A 137 7.18 -23.53 -10.30
C ARG A 137 7.26 -23.37 -8.76
N PRO A 138 8.16 -24.07 -8.07
CA PRO A 138 8.48 -23.76 -6.67
C PRO A 138 9.09 -22.36 -6.52
N LEU A 139 8.85 -21.69 -5.38
CA LEU A 139 9.40 -20.35 -5.04
C LEU A 139 9.10 -19.27 -6.07
N GLN A 140 7.85 -19.19 -6.52
CA GLN A 140 7.42 -18.10 -7.40
C GLN A 140 7.43 -16.77 -6.67
N SER A 141 7.85 -15.72 -7.36
CA SER A 141 7.83 -14.36 -6.85
C SER A 141 7.28 -13.37 -7.86
N PHE A 142 6.54 -12.39 -7.38
CA PHE A 142 5.97 -11.33 -8.20
C PHE A 142 6.20 -9.97 -7.53
N ALA A 143 6.55 -8.96 -8.33
CA ALA A 143 6.73 -7.59 -7.86
C ALA A 143 5.52 -6.75 -8.30
N VAL A 144 4.75 -6.27 -7.33
CA VAL A 144 3.64 -5.34 -7.53
C VAL A 144 4.20 -3.93 -7.56
N GLN A 145 4.22 -3.34 -8.76
CA GLN A 145 4.69 -1.97 -8.92
C GLN A 145 3.55 -1.02 -8.55
N THR A 146 3.78 -0.19 -7.52
CA THR A 146 2.81 0.81 -7.09
C THR A 146 3.38 2.21 -7.30
N LYS A 147 2.53 3.14 -7.76
CA LYS A 147 2.95 4.54 -8.00
C LYS A 147 2.96 5.39 -6.73
N GLN A 148 2.38 4.89 -5.66
CA GLN A 148 2.20 5.58 -4.38
C GLN A 148 2.49 4.60 -3.23
N SER A 149 2.66 5.14 -2.02
CA SER A 149 2.79 4.34 -0.81
C SER A 149 1.56 3.44 -0.65
N THR A 150 1.80 2.18 -0.37
CA THR A 150 0.76 1.23 0.03
C THR A 150 0.67 1.15 1.54
N ASP A 151 -0.51 0.80 2.04
CA ASP A 151 -0.71 0.54 3.46
C ASP A 151 0.04 -0.73 3.92
N GLU A 152 0.55 -0.73 5.15
CA GLU A 152 1.22 -1.91 5.72
C GLU A 152 0.23 -3.07 5.95
N TYR A 153 -0.98 -2.77 6.43
CA TYR A 153 -1.92 -3.79 6.93
C TYR A 153 -3.01 -4.17 5.92
N HIS A 154 -3.34 -3.30 4.97
CA HIS A 154 -4.37 -3.53 3.96
C HIS A 154 -3.78 -4.06 2.66
N VAL A 155 -3.24 -5.28 2.74
CA VAL A 155 -2.88 -6.10 1.59
C VAL A 155 -3.67 -7.40 1.70
N ARG A 156 -4.23 -7.89 0.59
CA ARG A 156 -4.92 -9.17 0.51
C ARG A 156 -4.54 -9.85 -0.79
N VAL A 157 -4.16 -11.11 -0.70
CA VAL A 157 -3.78 -11.92 -1.85
C VAL A 157 -4.79 -13.04 -1.99
N LYS A 158 -5.32 -13.19 -3.20
CA LYS A 158 -6.21 -14.29 -3.57
C LYS A 158 -5.57 -15.11 -4.69
N VAL A 159 -5.63 -16.42 -4.59
CA VAL A 159 -5.22 -17.33 -5.67
C VAL A 159 -6.45 -18.14 -6.08
N ASP A 160 -6.87 -18.01 -7.34
CA ASP A 160 -8.11 -18.61 -7.88
C ASP A 160 -9.37 -18.31 -7.04
N GLY A 161 -9.41 -17.11 -6.44
CA GLY A 161 -10.52 -16.63 -5.61
C GLY A 161 -10.40 -16.97 -4.12
N GLU A 162 -9.48 -17.85 -3.73
CA GLU A 162 -9.22 -18.21 -2.33
C GLU A 162 -8.22 -17.25 -1.69
N VAL A 163 -8.54 -16.68 -0.52
CA VAL A 163 -7.63 -15.81 0.22
C VAL A 163 -6.52 -16.64 0.84
N TRP A 164 -5.27 -16.23 0.61
CA TRP A 164 -4.10 -16.87 1.22
C TRP A 164 -3.58 -16.00 2.35
N ASP A 165 -3.27 -16.63 3.49
CA ASP A 165 -2.79 -15.93 4.67
C ASP A 165 -1.36 -15.41 4.47
N GLN A 166 -1.10 -14.24 5.04
CA GLN A 166 0.22 -13.60 4.98
C GLN A 166 1.12 -14.08 6.11
N VAL A 167 2.37 -14.36 5.79
CA VAL A 167 3.42 -14.71 6.76
C VAL A 167 4.66 -13.86 6.59
N ASP A 168 5.43 -13.75 7.68
CA ASP A 168 6.66 -12.98 7.70
C ASP A 168 7.85 -13.73 7.10
N SER A 169 7.87 -15.05 7.25
CA SER A 169 8.96 -15.91 6.79
C SER A 169 8.41 -17.11 6.02
N LEU A 170 9.20 -17.58 5.06
CA LEU A 170 8.92 -18.83 4.37
C LEU A 170 8.88 -20.02 5.36
N TYR A 171 9.66 -19.95 6.44
CA TYR A 171 9.70 -21.00 7.48
C TYR A 171 8.43 -21.06 8.33
N ASP A 172 7.55 -20.05 8.28
CA ASP A 172 6.26 -20.05 8.99
C ASP A 172 5.16 -20.78 8.19
N MET A 173 5.52 -21.27 7.00
CA MET A 173 4.66 -22.09 6.15
C MET A 173 4.94 -23.57 6.40
N ASN A 174 3.93 -24.32 6.85
CA ASN A 174 4.05 -25.77 6.93
C ASN A 174 3.97 -26.41 5.53
N TYR A 175 4.12 -27.73 5.50
CA TYR A 175 3.99 -28.51 4.29
C TYR A 175 2.64 -28.26 3.60
N MET A 176 2.69 -27.79 2.35
CA MET A 176 1.51 -27.49 1.51
C MET A 176 0.54 -26.43 2.08
N ASP A 177 0.98 -25.60 3.02
CA ASP A 177 0.17 -24.47 3.51
C ASP A 177 -0.07 -23.43 2.40
N LYS A 178 -1.33 -23.02 2.21
CA LYS A 178 -1.71 -21.94 1.27
C LYS A 178 -1.45 -20.57 1.90
N LYS A 179 -0.18 -20.17 1.89
CA LYS A 179 0.30 -18.93 2.48
C LYS A 179 1.17 -18.17 1.50
N VAL A 180 1.26 -16.87 1.70
CA VAL A 180 2.09 -15.97 0.90
C VAL A 180 2.93 -15.10 1.82
N MET A 181 4.19 -14.88 1.46
CA MET A 181 5.05 -13.94 2.14
C MET A 181 5.02 -12.63 1.37
N VAL A 182 4.54 -11.57 2.00
CA VAL A 182 4.49 -10.22 1.41
C VAL A 182 5.54 -9.37 2.08
N LYS A 183 6.37 -8.70 1.27
CA LYS A 183 7.41 -7.78 1.73
C LYS A 183 7.30 -6.45 1.01
N THR A 184 7.91 -5.43 1.60
CA THR A 184 8.07 -4.13 0.95
C THR A 184 9.03 -4.30 -0.23
N GLY A 185 8.61 -3.87 -1.41
CA GLY A 185 9.40 -3.99 -2.63
C GLY A 185 10.63 -3.08 -2.59
N ILE A 186 11.77 -3.57 -3.08
CA ILE A 186 13.04 -2.82 -3.07
C ILE A 186 12.93 -1.54 -3.93
N ASN A 187 12.22 -1.64 -5.06
CA ASN A 187 12.00 -0.54 -6.00
C ASN A 187 10.66 0.19 -5.75
N GLY A 188 10.06 -0.03 -4.56
CA GLY A 188 8.71 0.39 -4.23
C GLY A 188 7.66 -0.70 -4.44
N GLY A 189 6.48 -0.47 -3.86
CA GLY A 189 5.36 -1.43 -3.90
C GLY A 189 5.56 -2.65 -3.01
N LEU A 190 5.18 -3.82 -3.53
CA LEU A 190 5.11 -5.07 -2.76
C LEU A 190 5.81 -6.21 -3.52
N ASP A 191 6.61 -7.00 -2.82
CA ASP A 191 7.12 -8.26 -3.32
C ASP A 191 6.34 -9.42 -2.70
N LEU A 192 5.81 -10.32 -3.53
CA LEU A 192 5.16 -11.55 -3.10
C LEU A 192 6.10 -12.73 -3.31
N PHE A 193 6.18 -13.62 -2.32
CA PHE A 193 6.90 -14.88 -2.39
C PHE A 193 5.97 -16.03 -2.00
N PHE A 194 5.98 -17.07 -2.83
CA PHE A 194 5.19 -18.27 -2.63
C PHE A 194 6.05 -19.46 -2.24
N GLY A 195 5.38 -20.49 -1.73
CA GLY A 195 6.02 -21.70 -1.23
C GLY A 195 6.73 -22.56 -2.26
N ASN A 196 7.35 -23.64 -1.79
CA ASN A 196 8.15 -24.55 -2.59
C ASN A 196 7.78 -26.03 -2.44
N ASN A 197 6.55 -26.32 -1.98
CA ASN A 197 6.02 -27.63 -1.59
C ASN A 197 6.52 -28.15 -0.24
N SER A 198 7.77 -27.89 0.14
CA SER A 198 8.27 -28.19 1.48
C SER A 198 7.80 -27.14 2.50
N PHE A 199 7.89 -25.87 2.12
CA PHE A 199 7.42 -24.72 2.87
C PHE A 199 6.38 -24.01 2.02
N GLY A 200 5.11 -24.22 2.35
CA GLY A 200 3.98 -23.65 1.63
C GLY A 200 3.71 -24.25 0.25
N PHE A 201 2.50 -24.01 -0.23
CA PHE A 201 2.01 -24.44 -1.53
C PHE A 201 2.33 -23.39 -2.62
N PRO A 202 3.01 -23.74 -3.72
CA PRO A 202 3.19 -22.83 -4.86
C PRO A 202 1.89 -22.72 -5.67
N PRO A 203 1.52 -21.50 -6.14
CA PRO A 203 0.39 -21.34 -7.07
C PRO A 203 0.56 -22.22 -8.31
N PRO A 204 -0.46 -23.00 -8.71
CA PRO A 204 -0.37 -23.89 -9.85
C PRO A 204 -0.24 -23.10 -11.16
N LEU A 205 0.17 -23.81 -12.22
CA LEU A 205 0.29 -23.21 -13.55
C LEU A 205 -1.08 -22.73 -14.03
N GLY A 206 -1.16 -21.46 -14.42
CA GLY A 206 -2.40 -20.84 -14.89
C GLY A 206 -3.30 -20.28 -13.79
N ALA A 207 -2.92 -20.41 -12.51
CA ALA A 207 -3.69 -19.83 -11.40
C ALA A 207 -3.75 -18.30 -11.51
N ARG A 208 -4.90 -17.70 -11.23
CA ARG A 208 -5.07 -16.24 -11.17
C ARG A 208 -4.72 -15.76 -9.76
N ILE A 209 -3.63 -15.01 -9.65
CA ILE A 209 -3.18 -14.40 -8.41
C ILE A 209 -3.64 -12.94 -8.43
N ASN A 210 -4.65 -12.61 -7.64
CA ASN A 210 -5.17 -11.25 -7.48
C ASN A 210 -4.59 -10.65 -6.20
N VAL A 211 -3.87 -9.54 -6.34
CA VAL A 211 -3.27 -8.80 -5.23
C VAL A 211 -4.02 -7.50 -5.08
N ARG A 212 -4.76 -7.39 -3.99
CA ARG A 212 -5.50 -6.20 -3.61
C ARG A 212 -4.74 -5.45 -2.52
N TYR A 213 -4.48 -4.17 -2.72
CA TYR A 213 -3.78 -3.33 -1.75
C TYR A 213 -4.42 -1.95 -1.65
N LEU A 214 -4.26 -1.30 -0.50
CA LEU A 214 -4.69 0.07 -0.29
C LEU A 214 -3.55 1.04 -0.61
N LYS A 215 -3.76 1.97 -1.55
CA LYS A 215 -2.88 3.13 -1.74
C LYS A 215 -3.24 4.20 -0.72
N CYS A 216 -2.28 4.65 0.07
CA CYS A 216 -2.47 5.67 1.09
C CYS A 216 -1.47 6.82 0.95
N ASN A 217 -1.81 7.97 1.52
CA ASN A 217 -0.95 9.14 1.57
C ASN A 217 -0.34 9.35 2.98
N GLY A 218 -0.32 8.29 3.78
CA GLY A 218 0.30 8.26 5.10
C GLY A 218 -0.18 9.38 6.03
N ALA A 219 0.77 10.19 6.50
CA ALA A 219 0.50 11.29 7.41
C ALA A 219 -0.38 12.40 6.80
N GLY A 220 -0.40 12.54 5.47
CA GLY A 220 -1.27 13.50 4.78
C GLY A 220 -2.77 13.18 4.92
N GLY A 221 -3.10 11.95 5.31
CA GLY A 221 -4.47 11.54 5.63
C GLY A 221 -4.97 11.98 6.99
N ASN A 222 -4.11 12.51 7.86
CA ASN A 222 -4.52 12.95 9.19
C ASN A 222 -5.25 14.29 9.11
N ILE A 223 -6.43 14.36 9.71
CA ILE A 223 -7.18 15.61 9.80
C ILE A 223 -7.96 15.69 11.10
N GLY A 224 -7.90 16.86 11.74
CA GLY A 224 -8.63 17.17 12.97
C GLY A 224 -9.68 18.25 12.74
N GLY A 225 -10.64 18.34 13.65
CA GLY A 225 -11.68 19.37 13.65
C GLY A 225 -13.09 18.80 13.69
N LYS A 226 -14.05 19.65 14.07
CA LYS A 226 -15.47 19.28 14.22
C LYS A 226 -16.32 19.50 12.96
N GLY A 227 -15.78 20.21 11.96
CA GLY A 227 -16.44 20.48 10.69
C GLY A 227 -15.59 19.99 9.53
N LEU A 228 -15.70 18.69 9.21
CA LEU A 228 -15.10 18.10 8.03
C LEU A 228 -16.18 18.05 6.94
N ASN A 229 -15.84 18.53 5.75
CA ASN A 229 -16.72 18.50 4.60
C ASN A 229 -16.47 17.20 3.84
N PHE A 230 -17.49 16.34 3.83
CA PHE A 230 -17.47 15.07 3.11
C PHE A 230 -18.12 15.27 1.74
N LYS A 231 -17.46 14.75 0.71
CA LYS A 231 -17.97 14.69 -0.65
C LYS A 231 -17.90 13.26 -1.15
N PHE A 232 -19.03 12.56 -1.17
CA PHE A 232 -19.14 11.22 -1.74
C PHE A 232 -18.91 11.26 -3.24
N ILE A 233 -18.09 10.33 -3.71
CA ILE A 233 -17.78 10.14 -5.13
C ILE A 233 -18.69 9.04 -5.70
N ASP A 234 -18.88 7.98 -4.92
CA ASP A 234 -19.73 6.86 -5.31
C ASP A 234 -21.18 7.09 -4.80
N PRO A 235 -22.20 6.77 -5.62
CA PRO A 235 -23.59 6.88 -5.22
C PRO A 235 -24.00 5.74 -4.27
N GLY A 236 -25.10 5.94 -3.55
CA GLY A 236 -25.83 4.87 -2.87
C GLY A 236 -26.87 4.26 -3.79
N THR A 237 -27.51 3.20 -3.34
CA THR A 237 -28.62 2.55 -4.06
C THR A 237 -29.89 2.58 -3.23
N ASP A 238 -31.04 2.88 -3.82
CA ASP A 238 -32.33 2.82 -3.13
C ASP A 238 -32.96 1.40 -3.16
N SER A 239 -34.17 1.29 -2.64
CA SER A 239 -34.93 0.03 -2.61
C SER A 239 -35.38 -0.49 -3.97
N THR A 240 -35.39 0.37 -4.99
CA THR A 240 -35.75 0.05 -6.38
C THR A 240 -34.53 -0.30 -7.24
N GLY A 241 -33.32 -0.08 -6.72
CA GLY A 241 -32.07 -0.24 -7.45
C GLY A 241 -31.60 1.03 -8.15
N GLY A 242 -32.24 2.18 -7.89
CA GLY A 242 -31.87 3.49 -8.43
C GLY A 242 -30.68 4.09 -7.68
N ASP A 243 -29.85 4.85 -8.41
CA ASP A 243 -28.72 5.58 -7.84
C ASP A 243 -29.22 6.79 -7.02
N VAL A 244 -28.66 6.97 -5.83
CA VAL A 244 -28.98 8.07 -4.92
C VAL A 244 -27.71 8.85 -4.60
N ASP A 245 -27.77 10.18 -4.72
CA ASP A 245 -26.66 11.05 -4.32
C ASP A 245 -26.55 11.13 -2.78
N LEU A 246 -25.52 10.46 -2.25
CA LEU A 246 -25.22 10.42 -0.82
C LEU A 246 -24.91 11.80 -0.22
N ASN A 247 -24.48 12.77 -1.04
CA ASN A 247 -24.17 14.12 -0.57
C ASN A 247 -25.42 14.89 -0.14
N GLU A 248 -26.58 14.59 -0.74
CA GLU A 248 -27.84 15.26 -0.43
C GLU A 248 -28.63 14.52 0.65
N VAL A 249 -28.55 13.19 0.65
CA VAL A 249 -29.41 12.35 1.50
C VAL A 249 -28.81 11.98 2.86
N LEU A 250 -27.48 12.03 3.02
CA LEU A 250 -26.84 11.65 4.28
C LEU A 250 -26.55 12.85 5.18
N ALA A 251 -26.88 12.68 6.46
CA ALA A 251 -26.29 13.45 7.54
C ALA A 251 -25.12 12.66 8.13
N ILE A 252 -23.98 13.32 8.32
CA ILE A 252 -22.75 12.72 8.84
C ILE A 252 -22.40 13.34 10.18
N ASN A 253 -21.99 12.50 11.13
CA ASN A 253 -21.43 12.91 12.40
C ASN A 253 -20.03 12.32 12.56
N ILE A 254 -19.05 13.15 12.93
CA ILE A 254 -17.68 12.70 13.13
C ILE A 254 -17.54 12.21 14.56
N MET A 255 -17.47 10.88 14.73
CA MET A 255 -17.22 10.27 16.03
C MET A 255 -15.74 10.33 16.38
N ARG A 256 -14.88 10.09 15.40
CA ARG A 256 -13.42 10.17 15.50
C ARG A 256 -12.84 10.65 14.17
N SER A 257 -12.13 11.77 14.20
CA SER A 257 -11.46 12.29 13.00
C SER A 257 -10.34 11.34 12.54
N PRO A 258 -10.06 11.25 11.23
CA PRO A 258 -8.96 10.46 10.70
C PRO A 258 -7.62 10.83 11.33
N SER A 259 -6.99 9.87 11.98
CA SER A 259 -5.69 10.05 12.65
C SER A 259 -4.85 8.77 12.54
N PHE A 260 -3.60 8.83 13.05
CA PHE A 260 -2.63 7.73 13.04
C PHE A 260 -2.10 7.30 11.66
N GLY A 261 -2.35 8.09 10.62
CA GLY A 261 -1.66 7.93 9.35
C GLY A 261 -0.17 8.26 9.49
N SER A 262 0.69 7.43 8.92
CA SER A 262 2.15 7.60 8.93
C SER A 262 2.73 7.39 7.54
N ASN A 263 3.78 8.12 7.22
CA ASN A 263 4.53 7.91 5.98
C ASN A 263 5.34 6.60 6.07
N THR A 264 5.84 6.16 4.91
CA THR A 264 6.83 5.07 4.83
C THR A 264 8.05 5.40 5.68
N GLU A 265 8.69 4.36 6.20
CA GLU A 265 9.90 4.48 7.01
C GLU A 265 10.99 5.30 6.30
N ASP A 266 11.52 6.28 7.02
CA ASP A 266 12.58 7.16 6.52
C ASP A 266 13.86 6.35 6.24
N PRO A 267 14.45 6.41 5.03
CA PRO A 267 15.63 5.62 4.69
C PRO A 267 16.81 5.83 5.62
N ASP A 268 17.00 7.04 6.18
CA ASP A 268 18.07 7.31 7.13
C ASP A 268 17.81 6.60 8.48
N PHE A 269 16.56 6.52 8.91
CA PHE A 269 16.17 5.72 10.07
C PHE A 269 16.37 4.22 9.80
N THR A 270 15.91 3.71 8.64
CA THR A 270 16.14 2.32 8.22
C THR A 270 17.63 1.98 8.24
N ARG A 271 18.48 2.88 7.73
CA ARG A 271 19.93 2.73 7.72
C ARG A 271 20.51 2.55 9.12
N LEU A 272 19.97 3.28 10.11
CA LEU A 272 20.43 3.24 11.49
C LEU A 272 20.04 1.94 12.19
N ILE A 273 18.82 1.44 11.97
CA ILE A 273 18.29 0.29 12.71
C ILE A 273 18.60 -1.07 12.07
N ALA A 274 18.73 -1.13 10.75
CA ALA A 274 18.91 -2.38 10.02
C ALA A 274 20.12 -3.23 10.48
N PRO A 275 21.28 -2.66 10.85
CA PRO A 275 22.40 -3.44 11.41
C PRO A 275 22.06 -4.14 12.73
N TYR A 276 21.18 -3.57 13.54
CA TYR A 276 20.77 -4.11 14.85
C TYR A 276 19.63 -5.14 14.75
N SER A 277 18.98 -5.23 13.59
CA SER A 277 17.91 -6.21 13.32
C SER A 277 18.45 -7.57 12.86
N SER A 278 19.78 -7.70 12.75
CA SER A 278 20.43 -8.91 12.26
C SER A 278 20.04 -10.14 13.08
N ARG A 279 19.41 -11.11 12.42
CA ARG A 279 19.05 -12.42 12.98
C ARG A 279 20.21 -13.42 12.96
N SER A 280 21.44 -12.98 12.68
CA SER A 280 22.63 -13.85 12.53
C SER A 280 23.45 -14.01 13.82
N PHE A 281 22.83 -13.86 14.99
CA PHE A 281 23.45 -14.15 16.29
C PHE A 281 22.63 -15.17 17.06
#